data_AF-A0A7Y1AD44-F1
#
_entry.id   AF-A0A7Y1AD44-F1
#
_cell.length_a   1.000
_cell.length_b   1.000
_cell.length_c   1.000
_cell.angle_alpha   90.00
_cell.angle_beta   90.00
_cell.angle_gamma   90.00
#
_symmetry.space_group_name_H-M   'P 1'
#
loop_
_entity.id
_entity.type
_entity.pdbx_description
1 polymer ?
#
loop_
_entity_poly.entity_id
_entity_poly.type
_entity_poly.pdbx_seq_one_letter_code
_entity_poly.pdbx_strand_id
1 'polypeptide(L)' 'MQTQKQIVGRQCRSLKAMPRKLEMMAAEWGDADACNGSELHQLAVKVQEVAESLVPDA' A
#
# COMPACT_ATOMS: atom_id res chain seq x y z
N MET A 1 8.33 25.12 2.25
CA MET A 1 6.88 24.82 2.27
C MET A 1 6.57 24.02 1.03
N GLN A 2 5.91 22.85 1.14
CA GLN A 2 5.56 22.03 -0.03
C GLN A 2 4.28 22.55 -0.68
N THR A 3 4.17 22.45 -2.00
CA THR A 3 2.93 22.75 -2.71
C THR A 3 1.93 21.61 -2.57
N GLN A 4 0.64 21.89 -2.73
CA GLN A 4 -0.41 20.87 -2.72
C GLN A 4 -0.11 19.75 -3.73
N LYS A 5 0.37 20.10 -4.94
CA LYS A 5 0.78 19.13 -5.97
C LYS A 5 1.92 18.22 -5.50
N GLN A 6 2.90 18.75 -4.79
CA GLN A 6 3.99 17.96 -4.20
C GLN A 6 3.50 17.01 -3.11
N ILE A 7 2.53 17.45 -2.30
CA ILE A 7 1.91 16.64 -1.24
C ILE A 7 1.14 15.47 -1.85
N VAL A 8 0.22 15.74 -2.79
CA VAL A 8 -0.57 14.71 -3.48
C VAL A 8 0.33 13.71 -4.21
N GLY A 9 1.34 14.20 -4.93
CA GLY A 9 2.32 13.33 -5.60
C GLY A 9 3.09 12.43 -4.63
N ARG A 10 3.45 12.94 -3.43
CA ARG A 10 4.07 12.12 -2.38
C ARG A 10 3.10 11.07 -1.84
N GLN A 11 1.85 11.44 -1.57
CA GLN A 11 0.82 10.52 -1.09
C GLN A 11 0.57 9.38 -2.09
N CYS A 12 0.44 9.68 -3.39
CA CYS A 12 0.28 8.68 -4.43
C CYS A 12 1.47 7.70 -4.49
N ARG A 13 2.71 8.21 -4.42
CA ARG A 13 3.91 7.36 -4.39
C ARG A 13 3.97 6.48 -3.13
N SER A 14 3.60 7.03 -1.97
CA SER A 14 3.54 6.27 -0.72
C SER A 14 2.52 5.14 -0.81
N LEU A 15 1.32 5.40 -1.33
CA LEU A 15 0.29 4.39 -1.51
C LEU A 15 0.72 3.28 -2.47
N LYS A 16 1.38 3.63 -3.59
CA LYS A 16 1.96 2.64 -4.52
C LYS A 16 3.04 1.76 -3.89
N ALA A 17 3.70 2.22 -2.82
CA ALA A 17 4.72 1.46 -2.11
C ALA A 17 4.16 0.58 -0.98
N MET A 18 2.91 0.79 -0.54
CA MET A 18 2.33 0.06 0.58
C MET A 18 2.03 -1.42 0.31
N PRO A 19 1.59 -1.86 -0.89
CA PRO A 19 1.34 -3.28 -1.15
C PRO A 19 2.57 -4.13 -0.85
N ARG A 20 3.75 -3.70 -1.31
CA ARG A 20 5.02 -4.39 -1.02
C ARG A 20 5.32 -4.50 0.47
N LYS A 21 5.02 -3.47 1.26
CA LYS A 21 5.26 -3.50 2.72
C LYS A 21 4.28 -4.46 3.40
N LEU A 22 3.03 -4.48 2.98
CA LEU A 22 2.01 -5.38 3.50
C LEU A 22 2.32 -6.85 3.17
N GLU A 23 2.81 -7.13 1.96
CA GLU A 23 3.30 -8.47 1.59
C GLU A 23 4.48 -8.92 2.44
N MET A 24 5.44 -8.02 2.71
CA MET A 24 6.56 -8.33 3.61
C MET A 24 6.08 -8.65 5.02
N MET A 25 5.15 -7.85 5.55
CA MET A 25 4.54 -8.12 6.86
C MET A 25 3.78 -9.46 6.83
N ALA A 26 2.99 -9.74 5.80
CA ALA A 26 2.27 -11.01 5.65
C ALA A 26 3.22 -12.22 5.69
N ALA A 27 4.38 -12.12 5.03
CA ALA A 27 5.41 -13.15 5.05
C ALA A 27 6.00 -13.36 6.46
N GLU A 28 6.18 -12.29 7.24
CA GLU A 28 6.64 -12.37 8.64
C GLU A 28 5.62 -13.10 9.54
N TRP A 29 4.33 -13.08 9.20
CA TRP A 29 3.27 -13.82 9.91
C TRP A 29 3.15 -15.29 9.50
N GLY A 30 3.80 -15.73 8.42
CA GLY A 30 3.56 -17.03 7.77
C GLY A 30 3.59 -18.25 8.70
N ASP A 31 4.47 -18.23 9.70
CA ASP A 31 4.60 -19.33 10.68
C ASP A 31 3.88 -19.07 12.02
N ALA A 32 3.51 -17.81 12.28
CA ALA A 32 2.93 -17.39 13.56
C ALA A 32 1.39 -17.38 13.55
N ASP A 33 0.79 -16.90 12.46
CA ASP A 33 -0.66 -16.82 12.30
C ASP A 33 -1.04 -16.66 10.80
N ALA A 34 -1.50 -17.77 10.20
CA ALA A 34 -1.93 -17.80 8.81
C ALA A 34 -3.16 -16.90 8.54
N CYS A 35 -4.00 -16.63 9.55
CA CYS A 35 -5.14 -15.72 9.42
C CYS A 35 -4.64 -14.28 9.22
N ASN A 36 -3.74 -13.82 10.10
CA ASN A 36 -3.18 -12.48 9.98
C ASN A 36 -2.37 -12.28 8.69
N GLY A 37 -1.61 -13.31 8.27
CA GLY A 37 -0.90 -13.30 6.99
C GLY A 37 -1.87 -13.14 5.80
N SER A 38 -2.98 -13.88 5.79
CA SER A 38 -4.02 -13.77 4.76
C SER A 38 -4.68 -12.39 4.74
N GLU A 39 -5.04 -11.83 5.90
CA GLU A 39 -5.64 -10.50 6.00
C GLU A 39 -4.70 -9.39 5.50
N LEU A 40 -3.41 -9.49 5.81
CA LEU A 40 -2.40 -8.54 5.30
C LEU A 40 -2.21 -8.65 3.79
N HIS A 41 -2.24 -9.86 3.24
CA HIS A 41 -2.20 -10.08 1.80
C HIS A 41 -3.44 -9.50 1.10
N GLN A 42 -4.64 -9.75 1.64
CA GLN A 42 -5.88 -9.16 1.13
C GLN A 42 -5.86 -7.62 1.20
N LEU A 43 -5.28 -7.05 2.26
CA LEU A 43 -5.09 -5.61 2.38
C LEU A 43 -4.11 -5.10 1.32
N ALA A 44 -3.02 -5.82 1.03
CA ALA A 44 -2.06 -5.46 -0.01
C ALA A 44 -2.73 -5.34 -1.38
N VAL A 45 -3.57 -6.31 -1.74
CA VAL A 45 -4.35 -6.31 -3.00
C VAL A 45 -5.27 -5.09 -3.08
N LYS A 46 -6.08 -4.84 -2.05
CA LYS A 46 -7.00 -3.69 -2.02
C LYS A 46 -6.26 -2.35 -2.13
N VAL A 47 -5.14 -2.22 -1.44
CA VAL A 47 -4.32 -0.99 -1.50
C VAL A 47 -3.71 -0.82 -2.89
N GLN A 48 -3.31 -1.90 -3.56
CA GLN A 48 -2.78 -1.84 -4.92
C GLN A 48 -3.85 -1.36 -5.91
N GLU A 49 -5.05 -1.94 -5.88
CA GLU A 49 -6.17 -1.53 -6.73
C GLU A 49 -6.50 -0.05 -6.57
N VAL A 50 -6.59 0.43 -5.32
CA VAL A 50 -6.82 1.84 -5.03
C VAL A 50 -5.66 2.70 -5.52
N ALA A 51 -4.41 2.31 -5.24
CA ALA A 51 -3.23 3.09 -5.62
C ALA A 51 -3.04 3.20 -7.14
N GLU A 52 -3.51 2.21 -7.91
CA GLU A 52 -3.53 2.23 -9.38
C GLU A 52 -4.62 3.17 -9.93
N SER A 53 -5.76 3.27 -9.24
CA SER A 53 -6.83 4.21 -9.61
C SER A 53 -6.52 5.68 -9.29
N LEU A 54 -5.55 5.94 -8.40
CA LEU A 54 -5.16 7.30 -8.04
C LEU A 54 -4.31 7.95 -9.14
N VAL A 55 -4.91 8.90 -9.84
CA VAL A 55 -4.22 9.80 -10.76
C VAL A 55 -3.95 11.11 -10.03
N PRO A 56 -2.69 11.53 -9.82
CA PRO A 56 -2.42 12.89 -9.42
C PRO A 56 -2.80 13.78 -10.62
N ASP A 57 -3.79 14.66 -10.45
CA ASP A 57 -4.21 15.60 -11.52
C ASP A 57 -2.97 16.22 -12.20
N ALA A 58 -2.98 16.12 -13.54
CA ALA A 58 -1.86 16.46 -14.44
C ALA A 58 -1.34 17.89 -14.25
#